data_AF-A0A136WCY0-F1
#
_entry.id   AF-A0A136WCY0-F1
#
_cell.length_a   1.000
_cell.length_b   1.000
_cell.length_c   1.000
_cell.angle_alpha   90.00
_cell.angle_beta   90.00
_cell.angle_gamma   90.00
#
_symmetry.space_group_name_H-M   'P 1'
#
loop_
_entity.id
_entity.type
_entity.pdbx_description
1 polymer ?
#
loop_
_entity_poly.entity_id
_entity_poly.type
_entity_poly.pdbx_seq_one_letter_code
_entity_poly.pdbx_strand_id
1 'polypeptide(L)' 'MYFLSKQDRLTPLECERLQGFPDGWTNIPKASDSPRYKAIGNSVAIPCVDFVLRGIAFYLGKFKEESEES' A
#
# COMPACT_ATOMS: atom_id res chain seq x y z
N MET A 1 -39.54 7.80 3.90
CA MET A 1 -39.12 8.77 4.95
C MET A 1 -37.62 8.59 5.13
N TYR A 2 -36.83 9.61 4.72
CA TYR A 2 -35.36 9.74 4.75
C TYR A 2 -34.52 8.96 3.72
N PHE A 3 -34.53 9.49 2.49
CA PHE A 3 -33.31 9.64 1.67
C PHE A 3 -32.36 10.66 2.38
N LEU A 4 -31.04 10.49 2.18
CA LEU A 4 -29.90 11.41 2.49
C LEU A 4 -29.04 11.09 3.73
N SER A 5 -27.94 10.33 3.52
CA SER A 5 -26.55 10.65 3.91
C SER A 5 -25.56 9.47 3.82
N LYS A 6 -25.78 8.50 2.92
CA LYS A 6 -24.74 7.51 2.58
C LYS A 6 -23.65 8.24 1.79
N GLN A 7 -22.72 8.90 2.49
CA GLN A 7 -21.53 9.46 1.88
C GLN A 7 -20.76 8.28 1.27
N ASP A 8 -20.48 8.31 -0.03
CA ASP A 8 -19.70 7.33 -0.79
C ASP A 8 -18.27 7.20 -0.23
N ARG A 9 -18.14 6.54 0.93
CA ARG A 9 -16.85 6.13 1.47
C ARG A 9 -16.53 4.78 0.87
N LEU A 10 -15.44 4.73 0.12
CA LEU A 10 -14.81 3.48 -0.27
C LEU A 10 -14.64 2.62 0.98
N THR A 11 -14.98 1.35 0.86
CA THR A 11 -14.71 0.35 1.90
C THR A 11 -13.20 0.24 2.14
N PRO A 12 -12.75 -0.21 3.32
CA PRO A 12 -11.32 -0.39 3.56
C PRO A 12 -10.68 -1.33 2.52
N LEU A 13 -11.42 -2.31 2.01
CA LEU A 13 -10.99 -3.21 0.95
C LEU A 13 -10.78 -2.49 -0.40
N GLU A 14 -11.69 -1.59 -0.77
CA GLU A 14 -11.53 -0.78 -1.98
C GLU A 14 -10.32 0.17 -1.86
N CYS A 15 -10.08 0.73 -0.68
CA CYS A 15 -8.89 1.55 -0.41
C CYS A 15 -7.59 0.74 -0.46
N GLU A 16 -7.57 -0.50 0.05
CA GLU A 16 -6.43 -1.43 -0.07
C GLU A 16 -6.09 -1.67 -1.54
N ARG A 17 -7.10 -2.03 -2.34
CA ARG A 17 -6.94 -2.27 -3.78
C ARG A 17 -6.47 -1.03 -4.53
N LEU A 18 -7.03 0.14 -4.21
CA LEU A 18 -6.63 1.41 -4.83
C LEU A 18 -5.15 1.70 -4.59
N GLN A 19 -4.63 1.35 -3.42
CA GLN A 19 -3.22 1.53 -3.09
C GLN A 19 -2.33 0.39 -3.60
N GLY A 20 -2.90 -0.72 -4.09
CA GLY A 20 -2.17 -1.90 -4.55
C GLY A 20 -1.81 -2.89 -3.43
N PHE A 21 -2.46 -2.80 -2.27
CA PHE A 21 -2.32 -3.79 -1.21
C PHE A 21 -3.13 -5.06 -1.51
N PRO A 22 -2.67 -6.24 -1.03
CA PRO A 22 -3.47 -7.46 -1.07
C PRO A 22 -4.81 -7.30 -0.33
N ASP A 23 -5.81 -8.07 -0.74
CA ASP A 23 -7.11 -8.06 -0.09
C ASP A 23 -6.99 -8.43 1.40
N GLY A 24 -7.49 -7.56 2.28
CA GLY A 24 -7.45 -7.77 3.72
C GLY A 24 -6.09 -7.45 4.38
N TRP A 25 -5.20 -6.74 3.69
CA TRP A 25 -3.89 -6.34 4.23
C TRP A 25 -3.99 -5.60 5.57
N THR A 26 -5.03 -4.79 5.76
CA THR A 26 -5.28 -4.05 7.00
C THR A 26 -6.31 -4.72 7.91
N ASN A 27 -6.74 -5.93 7.58
CA ASN A 27 -7.74 -6.68 8.36
C ASN A 27 -7.08 -7.37 9.57
N ILE A 28 -6.75 -6.58 10.59
CA ILE A 28 -6.16 -7.06 11.83
C ILE A 28 -7.28 -7.54 12.78
N PRO A 29 -7.14 -8.72 13.44
CA PRO A 29 -8.13 -9.19 14.41
C PRO A 29 -8.41 -8.14 15.49
N LYS A 30 -9.69 -7.86 15.75
CA LYS A 30 -10.18 -6.87 16.75
C LYS A 30 -9.94 -5.39 16.39
N ALA A 31 -9.46 -5.07 15.18
CA ALA A 31 -9.39 -3.68 14.74
C ALA A 31 -10.77 -3.18 14.26
N SER A 32 -11.17 -1.99 14.70
CA SER A 32 -12.32 -1.29 14.11
C SER A 32 -11.96 -0.67 12.76
N ASP A 33 -12.96 -0.26 11.98
CA ASP A 33 -12.72 0.30 10.63
C ASP A 33 -11.95 1.63 10.66
N SER A 34 -12.09 2.44 11.71
CA SER A 34 -11.39 3.74 11.82
C SER A 34 -9.86 3.62 11.82
N PRO A 35 -9.22 2.75 12.63
CA PRO A 35 -7.81 2.40 12.51
C PRO A 35 -7.39 1.94 11.11
N ARG A 36 -8.26 1.18 10.42
CA ARG A 36 -7.97 0.66 9.08
C ARG A 36 -7.90 1.79 8.06
N TYR A 37 -8.89 2.69 8.05
CA TYR A 37 -8.85 3.89 7.22
C TYR A 37 -7.63 4.76 7.49
N LYS A 38 -7.24 4.92 8.76
CA LYS A 38 -6.04 5.67 9.14
C LYS A 38 -4.75 4.98 8.67
N ALA A 39 -4.66 3.66 8.81
CA ALA A 39 -3.50 2.89 8.37
C ALA A 39 -3.33 2.98 6.85
N ILE A 40 -4.41 2.79 6.10
CA ILE A 40 -4.41 2.91 4.64
C ILE A 40 -4.07 4.36 4.24
N GLY A 41 -4.72 5.37 4.83
CA GLY A 41 -4.48 6.78 4.50
C GLY A 41 -3.06 7.28 4.82
N ASN A 42 -2.41 6.72 5.84
CA ASN A 42 -1.01 7.03 6.18
C ASN A 42 0.01 6.18 5.41
N SER A 43 -0.46 5.19 4.65
CA SER A 43 0.40 4.31 3.87
C SER A 43 0.79 4.96 2.55
N VAL A 44 1.69 4.30 1.84
CA VAL A 44 2.19 4.68 0.52
C VAL A 44 1.54 3.81 -0.56
N ALA A 45 1.36 4.37 -1.75
CA ALA A 45 0.89 3.59 -2.89
C ALA A 45 1.96 2.58 -3.33
N ILE A 46 1.60 1.29 -3.34
CA ILE A 46 2.49 0.18 -3.69
C ILE A 46 3.14 0.34 -5.07
N PRO A 47 2.44 0.78 -6.13
CA PRO A 47 3.05 0.96 -7.45
C PRO A 47 4.23 1.96 -7.45
N CYS A 48 4.14 3.01 -6.64
CA CYS A 48 5.20 4.02 -6.56
C CYS A 48 6.44 3.48 -5.85
N VAL A 49 6.24 2.76 -4.74
CA VAL A 49 7.34 2.15 -3.97
C VAL A 49 8.03 1.07 -4.80
N ASP A 50 7.25 0.21 -5.46
CA ASP A 50 7.78 -0.85 -6.32
C ASP A 50 8.67 -0.29 -7.44
N PHE A 51 8.27 0.81 -8.08
CA PHE A 51 9.10 1.47 -9.09
C PHE A 51 10.44 1.97 -8.52
N VAL A 52 10.42 2.67 -7.38
CA VAL A 52 11.65 3.22 -6.77
C VAL A 52 12.58 2.10 -6.29
N LEU A 53 12.03 1.09 -5.61
CA LEU A 53 12.80 -0.03 -5.07
C LEU A 53 13.43 -0.88 -6.18
N ARG A 54 12.75 -1.08 -7.31
CA ARG A 54 13.34 -1.75 -8.49
C ARG A 54 14.56 -1.01 -9.00
N GLY A 55 14.51 0.32 -9.05
CA GLY A 55 15.66 1.15 -9.41
C GLY A 55 16.83 0.96 -8.44
N ILE A 56 16.56 1.05 -7.14
CA ILE A 56 17.58 0.85 -6.09
C ILE A 56 18.20 -0.56 -6.19
N ALA A 57 17.37 -1.60 -6.33
CA ALA A 57 17.83 -2.98 -6.44
C ALA A 57 18.70 -3.18 -7.69
N PHE A 58 18.34 -2.59 -8.82
CA PHE A 58 19.13 -2.63 -10.05
C PHE A 58 20.54 -2.06 -9.84
N TYR A 59 20.65 -0.88 -9.24
CA TYR A 59 21.96 -0.28 -8.98
C TYR A 59 22.78 -1.06 -7.96
N LEU A 60 22.17 -1.51 -6.87
CA LEU A 60 22.86 -2.32 -5.86
C LEU A 60 23.36 -3.66 -6.44
N GLY A 61 22.62 -4.25 -7.37
CA GLY A 61 23.07 -5.43 -8.11
C GLY A 61 24.32 -5.15 -8.95
N LYS A 62 24.34 -4.03 -9.69
CA LYS A 62 25.52 -3.63 -10.47
C LYS A 62 26.75 -3.35 -9.60
N PHE A 63 26.57 -2.68 -8.46
CA PHE A 63 27.68 -2.44 -7.52
C PHE A 63 28.28 -3.74 -6.98
N LYS A 64 27.44 -4.75 -6.75
CA LYS A 64 27.90 -6.05 -6.28
C LYS A 64 28.77 -6.75 -7.34
N GLU A 65 28.35 -6.72 -8.60
CA GLU A 65 29.10 -7.30 -9.72
C GLU A 65 30.47 -6.62 -9.91
N GLU A 66 30.53 -5.29 -9.87
CA GLU A 66 31.80 -4.54 -9.97
C GLU A 66 32.77 -4.78 -8.79
N SER A 67 32.24 -5.07 -7.60
CA SER A 67 33.05 -5.37 -6.40
C SER A 67 33.59 -6.80 -6.35
N GLU A 68 32.98 -7.73 -7.09
CA GLU A 68 33.41 -9.14 -7.17
C GLU A 68 34.42 -9.38 -8.33
N GLU A 69 34.48 -8.48 -9.30
CA GLU A 69 35.46 -8.48 -10.40
C GLU A 69 36.77 -7.71 -10.09
N SER A 70 36.87 -7.08 -8.90
CA SER A 70 38.06 -6.35 -8.42
C SER A 70 38.97 -7.17 -7.50
#